data_AF-A0A256GEP7-F1
#
_entry.id   AF-A0A256GEP7-F1
#
_cell.length_a   1.000
_cell.length_b   1.000
_cell.length_c   1.000
_cell.angle_alpha   90.00
_cell.angle_beta   90.00
_cell.angle_gamma   90.00
#
_symmetry.space_group_name_H-M   'P 1'
#
loop_
_entity.id
_entity.type
_entity.pdbx_description
1 polymer ?
#
loop_
_entity_poly.entity_id
_entity_poly.type
_entity_poly.pdbx_seq_one_letter_code
_entity_poly.pdbx_strand_id
1 'polypeptide(L)'
;MAKIVTPDPQSAADYEDRTTKAVKGVLVEIGQILGSFKGKFAVIGGAVPWLLLDNEDMPHVGTLDVDLGLDAEALGDGEYVSLVEALMGQGYKQREELRRFQLVREVPVDDGGAPIDIVVDFLMPRDAEIVKNRPPILSDFAVQRADGADLALRFYQLVAITGDMPGGGTNRVEVAVCSIPALLAMKGYALNGRHKQKDAYDIYYSIRNYPDGIEALAEACKPLLEEKSGAQGYQYIADKFDALDGYGATSVRKFVAETDILDGRTPEQWQQDAFGQIDAWLRALGLRE
;
A
#
# COMPACT_ATOMS: atom_id res chain seq x y z
N MET A 1 19.45 19.63 -15.66
CA MET A 1 18.78 20.16 -14.46
C MET A 1 18.89 19.11 -13.37
N ALA A 2 19.23 19.47 -12.13
CA ALA A 2 19.24 18.51 -11.04
C ALA A 2 17.79 18.02 -10.84
N LYS A 3 17.58 16.68 -10.82
CA LYS A 3 16.27 16.12 -10.46
C LYS A 3 15.93 16.64 -9.07
N ILE A 4 14.90 17.49 -8.97
CA ILE A 4 14.34 17.88 -7.68
C ILE A 4 13.71 16.60 -7.13
N VAL A 5 14.35 16.01 -6.11
CA VAL A 5 13.76 14.91 -5.38
C VAL A 5 12.73 15.54 -4.45
N THR A 6 11.45 15.44 -4.80
CA THR A 6 10.37 15.74 -3.87
C THR A 6 10.53 14.83 -2.66
N PRO A 7 10.65 15.37 -1.44
CA PRO A 7 10.76 14.55 -0.25
C PRO A 7 9.48 13.73 -0.06
N ASP A 8 9.64 12.50 0.43
CA ASP A 8 8.50 11.66 0.80
C ASP A 8 7.67 12.36 1.89
N PRO A 9 6.33 12.32 1.83
CA PRO A 9 5.48 12.90 2.87
C PRO A 9 5.79 12.30 4.25
N GLN A 10 5.86 13.15 5.26
CA GLN A 10 6.24 12.77 6.63
C GLN A 10 5.17 13.11 7.67
N SER A 11 4.14 13.86 7.30
CA SER A 11 3.01 14.21 8.17
C SER A 11 1.71 13.71 7.57
N ALA A 12 0.74 13.37 8.40
CA ALA A 12 -0.61 13.09 7.95
C ALA A 12 -1.28 14.32 7.29
N ALA A 13 -0.82 15.54 7.59
CA ALA A 13 -1.27 16.77 6.93
C ALA A 13 -0.88 16.84 5.44
N ASP A 14 0.10 16.03 5.01
CA ASP A 14 0.54 15.97 3.62
C ASP A 14 -0.42 15.16 2.73
N TYR A 15 -1.51 14.62 3.30
CA TYR A 15 -2.48 13.77 2.60
C TYR A 15 -3.83 14.47 2.52
N GLU A 16 -4.17 14.92 1.32
CA GLU A 16 -5.43 15.63 1.06
C GLU A 16 -6.54 14.68 0.58
N ASP A 17 -7.78 14.91 1.03
CA ASP A 17 -8.95 14.13 0.64
C ASP A 17 -9.17 14.08 -0.88
N ARG A 18 -8.88 15.18 -1.58
CA ARG A 18 -8.99 15.25 -3.04
C ARG A 18 -8.07 14.26 -3.75
N THR A 19 -6.88 14.04 -3.20
CA THR A 19 -5.91 13.07 -3.72
C THR A 19 -6.40 11.65 -3.46
N THR A 20 -6.94 11.38 -2.27
CA THR A 20 -7.55 10.07 -1.95
C THR A 20 -8.73 9.75 -2.89
N LYS A 21 -9.58 10.75 -3.22
CA LYS A 21 -10.65 10.59 -4.22
C LYS A 21 -10.07 10.23 -5.60
N ALA A 22 -9.00 10.91 -6.03
CA ALA A 22 -8.34 10.64 -7.30
C ALA A 22 -7.71 9.23 -7.33
N VAL A 23 -7.03 8.79 -6.27
CA VAL A 23 -6.51 7.43 -6.13
C VAL A 23 -7.63 6.40 -6.23
N LYS A 24 -8.77 6.62 -5.56
CA LYS A 24 -9.93 5.73 -5.66
C LYS A 24 -10.45 5.62 -7.09
N GLY A 25 -10.52 6.73 -7.83
CA GLY A 25 -10.90 6.72 -9.24
C GLY A 25 -9.93 5.93 -10.11
N VAL A 26 -8.62 6.07 -9.88
CA VAL A 26 -7.58 5.29 -10.58
C VAL A 26 -7.68 3.80 -10.26
N LEU A 27 -7.94 3.42 -9.00
CA LEU A 27 -8.16 2.00 -8.63
C LEU A 27 -9.37 1.39 -9.38
N VAL A 28 -10.46 2.15 -9.52
CA VAL A 28 -11.64 1.72 -10.29
C VAL A 28 -11.30 1.56 -11.77
N GLU A 29 -10.59 2.54 -12.35
CA GLU A 29 -10.16 2.51 -13.75
C GLU A 29 -9.22 1.33 -14.03
N ILE A 30 -8.20 1.10 -13.17
CA ILE A 30 -7.28 -0.03 -13.27
C ILE A 30 -8.04 -1.36 -13.18
N GLY A 31 -8.97 -1.50 -12.24
CA GLY A 31 -9.78 -2.71 -12.12
C GLY A 31 -10.59 -3.02 -13.38
N GLN A 32 -11.04 -1.99 -14.09
CA GLN A 32 -11.76 -2.12 -15.36
C GLN A 32 -10.82 -2.48 -16.52
N ILE A 33 -9.68 -1.78 -16.63
CA ILE A 33 -8.71 -1.98 -17.72
C ILE A 33 -8.07 -3.37 -17.61
N LEU A 34 -7.72 -3.76 -16.39
CA LEU A 34 -7.01 -5.01 -16.11
C LEU A 34 -7.93 -6.19 -15.81
N GLY A 35 -9.21 -6.10 -16.19
CA GLY A 35 -10.19 -7.17 -15.94
C GLY A 35 -9.77 -8.54 -16.50
N SER A 36 -9.05 -8.57 -17.64
CA SER A 36 -8.50 -9.82 -18.22
C SER A 36 -7.27 -10.37 -17.49
N PHE A 37 -6.68 -9.60 -16.57
CA PHE A 37 -5.52 -9.97 -15.75
C PHE A 37 -5.90 -10.33 -14.32
N LYS A 38 -7.20 -10.56 -14.04
CA LYS A 38 -7.67 -10.97 -12.71
C LYS A 38 -6.89 -12.19 -12.22
N GLY A 39 -6.41 -12.11 -10.97
CA GLY A 39 -5.57 -13.14 -10.35
C GLY A 39 -4.07 -13.01 -10.64
N LYS A 40 -3.65 -12.06 -11.48
CA LYS A 40 -2.23 -11.81 -11.80
C LYS A 40 -1.66 -10.55 -11.15
N PHE A 41 -2.50 -9.80 -10.44
CA PHE A 41 -2.09 -8.64 -9.67
C PHE A 41 -2.99 -8.45 -8.45
N ALA A 42 -2.48 -7.76 -7.43
CA ALA A 42 -3.23 -7.32 -6.27
C ALA A 42 -2.83 -5.89 -5.88
N VAL A 43 -3.79 -5.12 -5.36
CA VAL A 43 -3.52 -3.82 -4.74
C VAL A 43 -2.81 -4.06 -3.42
N ILE A 44 -1.69 -3.35 -3.22
CA ILE A 44 -0.86 -3.40 -2.01
C ILE A 44 -0.63 -2.00 -1.46
N GLY A 45 0.23 -1.88 -0.43
CA GLY A 45 0.71 -0.59 0.03
C GLY A 45 -0.34 0.25 0.76
N GLY A 46 -0.23 1.58 0.62
CA GLY A 46 -1.00 2.53 1.43
C GLY A 46 -2.51 2.54 1.15
N ALA A 47 -2.94 1.92 0.05
CA ALA A 47 -4.35 1.80 -0.30
C ALA A 47 -5.11 0.77 0.54
N VAL A 48 -4.42 -0.28 0.98
CA VAL A 48 -5.03 -1.45 1.61
C VAL A 48 -5.82 -1.11 2.89
N PRO A 49 -5.29 -0.34 3.87
CA PRO A 49 -6.04 -0.08 5.10
C PRO A 49 -7.42 0.52 4.87
N TRP A 50 -7.54 1.53 4.01
CA TRP A 50 -8.83 2.20 3.78
C TRP A 50 -9.75 1.49 2.79
N LEU A 51 -9.24 0.51 2.05
CA LEU A 51 -10.08 -0.39 1.25
C LEU A 51 -10.71 -1.50 2.11
N LEU A 52 -10.06 -1.89 3.21
CA LEU A 52 -10.44 -3.05 4.02
C LEU A 52 -11.00 -2.72 5.41
N LEU A 53 -10.61 -1.59 6.00
CA LEU A 53 -10.85 -1.24 7.40
C LEU A 53 -11.57 0.10 7.55
N ASP A 54 -12.41 0.47 6.58
CA ASP A 54 -13.15 1.74 6.59
C ASP A 54 -13.84 1.96 7.94
N ASN A 55 -13.31 2.90 8.73
CA ASN A 55 -13.78 3.22 10.08
C ASN A 55 -14.17 4.70 10.11
N GLU A 56 -15.47 4.97 10.28
CA GLU A 56 -16.03 6.33 10.30
C GLU A 56 -15.52 7.16 11.48
N ASP A 57 -15.27 6.55 12.63
CA ASP A 57 -14.79 7.24 13.84
C ASP A 57 -13.30 7.59 13.73
N MET A 58 -12.52 6.79 12.98
CA MET A 58 -11.11 7.03 12.74
C MET A 58 -10.77 6.77 11.27
N PRO A 59 -11.06 7.72 10.37
CA PRO A 59 -10.75 7.59 8.96
C PRO A 59 -9.24 7.47 8.74
N HIS A 60 -8.86 6.68 7.75
CA HIS A 60 -7.46 6.59 7.34
C HIS A 60 -7.04 7.85 6.55
N VAL A 61 -5.80 8.29 6.70
CA VAL A 61 -5.20 9.43 5.96
C VAL A 61 -5.16 9.27 4.43
N GLY A 62 -5.59 8.14 3.88
CA GLY A 62 -5.41 7.82 2.47
C GLY A 62 -3.97 7.52 2.04
N THR A 63 -3.73 7.64 0.73
CA THR A 63 -2.44 7.43 0.07
C THR A 63 -2.35 8.35 -1.15
N LEU A 64 -1.14 8.57 -1.67
CA LEU A 64 -0.91 9.48 -2.81
C LEU A 64 -0.68 8.75 -4.14
N ASP A 65 -0.44 7.44 -4.06
CA ASP A 65 -0.04 6.55 -5.13
C ASP A 65 -0.85 5.24 -5.09
N VAL A 66 -0.81 4.50 -6.19
CA VAL A 66 -1.34 3.14 -6.29
C VAL A 66 -0.18 2.18 -6.40
N ASP A 67 -0.06 1.26 -5.44
CA ASP A 67 0.90 0.16 -5.53
C ASP A 67 0.20 -1.12 -6.04
N LEU A 68 0.75 -1.73 -7.10
CA LEU A 68 0.31 -3.02 -7.62
C LEU A 68 1.39 -4.08 -7.39
N GLY A 69 1.06 -5.12 -6.62
CA GLY A 69 1.86 -6.34 -6.54
C GLY A 69 1.51 -7.26 -7.71
N LEU A 70 2.51 -7.62 -8.51
CA LEU A 70 2.37 -8.41 -9.72
C LEU A 70 2.84 -9.85 -9.52
N ASP A 71 2.11 -10.78 -10.13
CA ASP A 71 2.51 -12.17 -10.24
C ASP A 71 3.52 -12.29 -11.39
N ALA A 72 4.81 -12.30 -11.05
CA ALA A 72 5.87 -12.34 -12.05
C ALA A 72 5.86 -13.64 -12.87
N GLU A 73 5.39 -14.76 -12.31
CA GLU A 73 5.31 -16.04 -13.01
C GLU A 73 4.10 -16.06 -13.94
N ALA A 74 2.92 -15.69 -13.42
CA ALA A 74 1.69 -15.66 -14.22
C ALA A 74 1.70 -14.57 -15.31
N LEU A 75 2.51 -13.52 -15.16
CA LEU A 75 2.75 -12.48 -16.17
C LEU A 75 3.98 -12.75 -17.05
N GLY A 76 4.41 -14.02 -17.13
CA GLY A 76 5.42 -14.49 -18.06
C GLY A 76 5.04 -14.30 -19.54
N ASP A 77 5.94 -14.72 -20.45
CA ASP A 77 5.69 -14.77 -21.90
C ASP A 77 5.17 -13.48 -22.56
N GLY A 78 5.48 -12.32 -21.96
CA GLY A 78 5.11 -11.01 -22.49
C GLY A 78 3.75 -10.49 -22.02
N GLU A 79 3.00 -11.23 -21.19
CA GLU A 79 1.72 -10.73 -20.66
C GLU A 79 1.90 -9.47 -19.79
N TYR A 80 3.02 -9.37 -19.07
CA TYR A 80 3.39 -8.12 -18.40
C TYR A 80 3.39 -6.91 -19.34
N VAL A 81 3.87 -7.09 -20.58
CA VAL A 81 3.89 -6.00 -21.57
C VAL A 81 2.46 -5.64 -21.96
N SER A 82 1.62 -6.64 -22.22
CA SER A 82 0.21 -6.41 -22.54
C SER A 82 -0.55 -5.71 -21.41
N LEU A 83 -0.24 -6.01 -20.14
CA LEU A 83 -0.79 -5.32 -18.97
C LEU A 83 -0.44 -3.83 -19.01
N VAL A 84 0.83 -3.51 -19.24
CA VAL A 84 1.33 -2.13 -19.29
C VAL A 84 0.79 -1.38 -20.50
N GLU A 85 0.77 -2.02 -21.67
CA GLU A 85 0.21 -1.46 -22.90
C GLU A 85 -1.29 -1.21 -22.77
N ALA A 86 -2.04 -2.06 -22.07
CA ALA A 86 -3.46 -1.85 -21.79
C ALA A 86 -3.70 -0.56 -20.99
N LEU A 87 -2.87 -0.31 -19.96
CA LEU A 87 -2.92 0.95 -19.20
C LEU A 87 -2.49 2.14 -20.06
N MET A 88 -1.39 2.03 -20.80
CA MET A 88 -0.90 3.12 -21.66
C MET A 88 -1.92 3.49 -22.75
N GLY A 89 -2.62 2.50 -23.30
CA GLY A 89 -3.72 2.70 -24.24
C GLY A 89 -4.92 3.47 -23.67
N GLN A 90 -4.98 3.62 -22.34
CA GLN A 90 -6.04 4.34 -21.61
C GLN A 90 -5.52 5.61 -20.92
N GLY A 91 -4.41 6.18 -21.42
CA GLY A 91 -3.93 7.50 -21.01
C GLY A 91 -2.92 7.50 -19.86
N TYR A 92 -2.49 6.32 -19.39
CA TYR A 92 -1.35 6.20 -18.48
C TYR A 92 -0.06 6.48 -19.24
N LYS A 93 0.87 7.21 -18.63
CA LYS A 93 2.11 7.64 -19.29
C LYS A 93 3.33 7.27 -18.47
N GLN A 94 4.41 6.93 -19.15
CA GLN A 94 5.74 6.89 -18.54
C GLN A 94 6.46 8.20 -18.89
N ARG A 95 6.55 9.14 -17.95
CA ARG A 95 7.25 10.42 -18.14
C ARG A 95 8.74 10.30 -17.77
N GLU A 96 9.60 11.15 -18.31
CA GLU A 96 11.08 11.06 -18.13
C GLU A 96 11.53 11.20 -16.66
N GLU A 97 10.77 11.93 -15.86
CA GLU A 97 11.01 12.15 -14.45
C GLU A 97 10.73 10.92 -13.59
N LEU A 98 9.86 10.01 -14.05
CA LEU A 98 9.43 8.82 -13.32
C LEU A 98 10.48 7.72 -13.30
N ARG A 99 10.34 6.82 -12.33
CA ARG A 99 11.13 5.59 -12.30
C ARG A 99 10.62 4.63 -13.38
N ARG A 100 11.48 3.69 -13.79
CA ARG A 100 11.12 2.72 -14.85
C ARG A 100 9.95 1.81 -14.49
N PHE A 101 9.61 1.70 -13.20
CA PHE A 101 8.51 0.92 -12.69
C PHE A 101 7.27 1.73 -12.35
N GLN A 102 7.19 2.95 -12.87
CA GLN A 102 6.11 3.89 -12.62
C GLN A 102 5.40 4.26 -13.90
N LEU A 103 4.08 4.24 -13.84
CA LEU A 103 3.23 5.01 -14.75
C LEU A 103 2.60 6.15 -13.96
N VAL A 104 2.13 7.18 -14.67
CA VAL A 104 1.31 8.25 -14.10
C VAL A 104 -0.01 8.36 -14.84
N ARG A 105 -1.08 8.56 -14.08
CA ARG A 105 -2.41 8.90 -14.58
C ARG A 105 -2.75 10.30 -14.10
N GLU A 106 -2.93 11.22 -15.03
CA GLU A 106 -3.43 12.56 -14.73
C GLU A 106 -4.95 12.49 -14.54
N VAL A 107 -5.45 12.87 -13.37
CA VAL A 107 -6.86 12.77 -12.97
C VAL A 107 -7.46 14.17 -12.94
N PRO A 108 -8.45 14.47 -13.79
CA PRO A 108 -9.24 15.69 -13.68
C PRO A 108 -9.98 15.72 -12.34
N VAL A 109 -10.11 16.91 -11.77
CA VAL A 109 -10.75 17.15 -10.48
C VAL A 109 -11.96 18.06 -10.64
N ASP A 110 -13.03 17.79 -9.89
CA ASP A 110 -14.29 18.53 -9.98
C ASP A 110 -14.27 19.84 -9.17
N ASP A 111 -13.21 20.10 -8.41
CA ASP A 111 -13.05 21.25 -7.51
C ASP A 111 -12.49 22.51 -8.20
N GLY A 112 -12.26 22.46 -9.51
CA GLY A 112 -11.68 23.54 -10.29
C GLY A 112 -10.17 23.74 -10.06
N GLY A 113 -9.53 22.88 -9.26
CA GLY A 113 -8.09 22.86 -9.08
C GLY A 113 -7.36 22.25 -10.28
N ALA A 114 -6.03 22.26 -10.21
CA ALA A 114 -5.20 21.56 -11.20
C ALA A 114 -5.46 20.04 -11.15
N PRO A 115 -5.36 19.34 -12.30
CA PRO A 115 -5.37 17.88 -12.34
C PRO A 115 -4.33 17.28 -11.40
N ILE A 116 -4.64 16.11 -10.85
CA ILE A 116 -3.76 15.40 -9.92
C ILE A 116 -3.05 14.27 -10.66
N ASP A 117 -1.73 14.23 -10.55
CA ASP A 117 -0.94 13.12 -11.07
C ASP A 117 -0.92 11.97 -10.04
N ILE A 118 -1.58 10.86 -10.37
CA ILE A 118 -1.54 9.64 -9.57
C ILE A 118 -0.48 8.70 -10.15
N VAL A 119 0.54 8.42 -9.35
CA VAL A 119 1.59 7.46 -9.71
C VAL A 119 1.09 6.04 -9.43
N VAL A 120 1.37 5.13 -10.37
CA VAL A 120 1.15 3.70 -10.22
C VAL A 120 2.50 2.99 -10.18
N ASP A 121 2.82 2.40 -9.04
CA ASP A 121 4.02 1.63 -8.79
C ASP A 121 3.78 0.13 -9.08
N PHE A 122 4.64 -0.47 -9.90
CA PHE A 122 4.55 -1.88 -10.26
C PHE A 122 5.64 -2.68 -9.55
N LEU A 123 5.20 -3.48 -8.58
CA LEU A 123 6.04 -4.21 -7.65
C LEU A 123 5.93 -5.72 -7.88
N MET A 124 6.98 -6.46 -7.57
CA MET A 124 6.98 -7.93 -7.59
C MET A 124 7.81 -8.49 -6.45
N PRO A 125 7.66 -9.78 -6.11
CA PRO A 125 8.49 -10.43 -5.09
C PRO A 125 9.99 -10.26 -5.36
N ARG A 126 10.77 -9.99 -4.31
CA ARG A 126 12.22 -9.81 -4.43
C ARG A 126 12.92 -11.03 -5.03
N ASP A 127 12.42 -12.23 -4.78
CA ASP A 127 13.03 -13.47 -5.26
C ASP A 127 12.38 -14.02 -6.54
N ALA A 128 11.47 -13.27 -7.16
CA ALA A 128 10.82 -13.69 -8.40
C ALA A 128 11.85 -13.97 -9.52
N GLU A 129 11.79 -15.16 -10.11
CA GLU A 129 12.53 -15.48 -11.33
C GLU A 129 11.82 -14.84 -12.52
N ILE A 130 12.53 -13.97 -13.27
CA ILE A 130 11.98 -13.36 -14.48
C ILE A 130 12.78 -13.87 -15.67
N VAL A 131 12.07 -14.40 -16.66
CA VAL A 131 12.64 -14.64 -17.99
C VAL A 131 12.91 -13.29 -18.65
N LYS A 132 14.19 -12.91 -18.72
CA LYS A 132 14.60 -11.64 -19.33
C LYS A 132 14.62 -11.78 -20.85
N ASN A 133 13.70 -11.10 -21.53
CA ASN A 133 13.74 -10.95 -22.98
C ASN A 133 14.97 -10.14 -23.41
N ARG A 134 15.63 -10.58 -24.49
CA ARG A 134 16.75 -9.86 -25.15
C ARG A 134 16.46 -9.74 -26.65
N PRO A 135 16.15 -8.54 -27.16
CA PRO A 135 16.03 -7.27 -26.45
C PRO A 135 14.82 -7.23 -25.48
N PRO A 136 14.80 -6.31 -24.49
CA PRO A 136 13.61 -6.06 -23.68
C PRO A 136 12.43 -5.66 -24.58
N ILE A 137 11.23 -6.17 -24.30
CA ILE A 137 10.04 -5.87 -25.09
C ILE A 137 9.58 -4.42 -24.86
N LEU A 138 9.68 -3.92 -23.62
CA LEU A 138 9.55 -2.50 -23.28
C LEU A 138 10.94 -1.99 -22.89
N SER A 139 11.56 -1.14 -23.72
CA SER A 139 12.91 -0.61 -23.48
C SER A 139 13.00 0.18 -22.18
N ASP A 140 11.93 0.89 -21.81
CA ASP A 140 11.97 1.89 -20.75
C ASP A 140 11.17 1.50 -19.50
N PHE A 141 10.44 0.38 -19.52
CA PHE A 141 9.62 -0.07 -18.39
C PHE A 141 10.21 -1.30 -17.67
N ALA A 142 10.08 -1.36 -16.34
CA ALA A 142 10.59 -2.43 -15.48
C ALA A 142 9.68 -2.64 -14.27
N VAL A 143 9.80 -3.77 -13.56
CA VAL A 143 9.15 -4.01 -12.26
C VAL A 143 10.16 -3.80 -11.13
N GLN A 144 9.71 -3.26 -10.01
CA GLN A 144 10.54 -3.10 -8.82
C GLN A 144 10.39 -4.30 -7.87
N ARG A 145 11.53 -4.88 -7.48
CA ARG A 145 11.59 -5.95 -6.47
C ARG A 145 11.25 -5.37 -5.09
N ALA A 146 10.30 -5.98 -4.40
CA ALA A 146 9.83 -5.60 -3.07
C ALA A 146 9.81 -6.82 -2.13
N ASP A 147 10.25 -6.61 -0.89
CA ASP A 147 10.22 -7.64 0.15
C ASP A 147 8.80 -7.86 0.67
N GLY A 148 8.45 -9.12 0.94
CA GLY A 148 7.10 -9.51 1.38
C GLY A 148 6.02 -9.45 0.30
N ALA A 149 6.32 -8.97 -0.91
CA ALA A 149 5.34 -8.87 -2.00
C ALA A 149 4.85 -10.23 -2.50
N ASP A 150 5.54 -11.33 -2.17
CA ASP A 150 5.08 -12.70 -2.39
C ASP A 150 3.79 -13.02 -1.62
N LEU A 151 3.56 -12.38 -0.49
CA LEU A 151 2.37 -12.60 0.34
C LEU A 151 1.11 -12.01 -0.31
N ALA A 152 1.25 -10.95 -1.11
CA ALA A 152 0.13 -10.16 -1.60
C ALA A 152 -0.86 -10.94 -2.48
N LEU A 153 -0.34 -11.83 -3.32
CA LEU A 153 -1.15 -12.67 -4.23
C LEU A 153 -1.51 -14.02 -3.64
N ARG A 154 -0.87 -14.40 -2.52
CA ARG A 154 -1.17 -15.62 -1.77
C ARG A 154 -2.26 -15.40 -0.74
N PHE A 155 -2.28 -14.22 -0.13
CA PHE A 155 -3.19 -13.81 0.93
C PHE A 155 -3.90 -12.51 0.53
N TYR A 156 -4.88 -12.62 -0.36
CA TYR A 156 -5.71 -11.49 -0.79
C TYR A 156 -7.19 -11.75 -0.54
N GLN A 157 -7.97 -10.69 -0.60
CA GLN A 157 -9.42 -10.72 -0.69
C GLN A 157 -9.90 -9.96 -1.92
N LEU A 158 -11.01 -10.40 -2.51
CA LEU A 158 -11.65 -9.68 -3.60
C LEU A 158 -12.53 -8.57 -3.00
N VAL A 159 -12.25 -7.33 -3.41
CA VAL A 159 -12.94 -6.15 -2.90
C VAL A 159 -13.68 -5.48 -4.05
N ALA A 160 -14.96 -5.22 -3.84
CA ALA A 160 -15.75 -4.42 -4.76
C ALA A 160 -15.51 -2.93 -4.48
N ILE A 161 -14.97 -2.20 -5.46
CA ILE A 161 -14.70 -0.77 -5.38
C ILE A 161 -15.67 -0.06 -6.31
N THR A 162 -16.42 0.91 -5.77
CA THR A 162 -17.32 1.78 -6.53
C THR A 162 -16.78 3.21 -6.49
N GLY A 163 -16.73 3.90 -7.63
CA GLY A 163 -16.28 5.28 -7.69
C GLY A 163 -16.42 5.93 -9.07
N ASP A 164 -16.08 7.21 -9.12
CA ASP A 164 -15.99 7.99 -10.35
C ASP A 164 -14.73 7.58 -11.12
N MET A 165 -14.84 7.38 -12.44
CA MET A 165 -13.67 7.09 -13.28
C MET A 165 -13.00 8.39 -13.73
N PRO A 166 -11.66 8.43 -13.89
CA PRO A 166 -10.96 9.62 -14.39
C PRO A 166 -11.40 10.08 -15.79
N GLY A 167 -11.91 9.17 -16.62
CA GLY A 167 -12.51 9.46 -17.93
C GLY A 167 -13.99 9.90 -17.89
N GLY A 168 -14.58 10.02 -16.70
CA GLY A 168 -16.00 10.31 -16.49
C GLY A 168 -16.87 9.07 -16.29
N GLY A 169 -18.05 9.28 -15.70
CA GLY A 169 -18.99 8.22 -15.32
C GLY A 169 -18.61 7.50 -14.02
N THR A 170 -19.52 6.68 -13.52
CA THR A 170 -19.30 5.83 -12.34
C THR A 170 -19.14 4.38 -12.76
N ASN A 171 -18.34 3.62 -12.00
CA ASN A 171 -18.16 2.20 -12.24
C ASN A 171 -18.03 1.44 -10.92
N ARG A 172 -18.26 0.12 -10.98
CA ARG A 172 -18.03 -0.82 -9.88
C ARG A 172 -17.23 -2.00 -10.40
N VAL A 173 -16.04 -2.19 -9.83
CA VAL A 173 -15.10 -3.25 -10.21
C VAL A 173 -14.79 -4.13 -9.00
N GLU A 174 -14.35 -5.36 -9.26
CA GLU A 174 -13.85 -6.26 -8.22
C GLU A 174 -12.35 -6.48 -8.43
N VAL A 175 -11.55 -6.12 -7.43
CA VAL A 175 -10.09 -6.15 -7.50
C VAL A 175 -9.53 -6.96 -6.34
N ALA A 176 -8.45 -7.72 -6.58
CA ALA A 176 -7.72 -8.36 -5.50
C ALA A 176 -6.98 -7.30 -4.67
N VAL A 177 -7.20 -7.31 -3.36
CA VAL A 177 -6.51 -6.46 -2.40
C VAL A 177 -5.79 -7.36 -1.40
N CYS A 178 -4.50 -7.10 -1.18
CA CYS A 178 -3.71 -7.82 -0.20
C CYS A 178 -4.38 -7.75 1.18
N SER A 179 -4.44 -8.88 1.89
CA SER A 179 -5.05 -8.95 3.22
C SER A 179 -4.29 -8.10 4.25
N ILE A 180 -4.96 -7.70 5.33
CA ILE A 180 -4.31 -6.95 6.42
C ILE A 180 -3.12 -7.71 7.02
N PRO A 181 -3.19 -9.02 7.32
CA PRO A 181 -2.02 -9.77 7.76
C PRO A 181 -0.82 -9.67 6.81
N ALA A 182 -1.05 -9.75 5.50
CA ALA A 182 0.02 -9.66 4.51
C ALA A 182 0.55 -8.23 4.38
N LEU A 183 -0.32 -7.22 4.44
CA LEU A 183 0.08 -5.81 4.52
C LEU A 183 1.00 -5.57 5.72
N LEU A 184 0.66 -6.08 6.90
CA LEU A 184 1.47 -5.91 8.11
C LEU A 184 2.89 -6.47 7.91
N ALA A 185 3.02 -7.68 7.36
CA ALA A 185 4.33 -8.25 7.06
C ALA A 185 5.13 -7.38 6.08
N MET A 186 4.50 -6.91 4.99
CA MET A 186 5.13 -6.01 4.01
C MET A 186 5.54 -4.67 4.64
N LYS A 187 4.71 -4.12 5.53
CA LYS A 187 5.02 -2.89 6.26
C LYS A 187 6.14 -3.07 7.27
N GLY A 188 6.30 -4.26 7.85
CA GLY A 188 7.46 -4.62 8.66
C GLY A 188 8.78 -4.45 7.91
N TYR A 189 8.87 -4.94 6.66
CA TYR A 189 10.03 -4.70 5.80
C TYR A 189 10.23 -3.23 5.48
N ALA A 190 9.16 -2.51 5.12
CA ALA A 190 9.24 -1.09 4.82
C ALA A 190 9.75 -0.28 6.04
N LEU A 191 9.17 -0.51 7.22
CA LEU A 191 9.56 0.13 8.46
C LEU A 191 11.02 -0.15 8.85
N ASN A 192 11.53 -1.34 8.53
CA ASN A 192 12.93 -1.67 8.74
C ASN A 192 13.88 -1.08 7.70
N GLY A 193 13.44 -0.95 6.45
CA GLY A 193 14.27 -0.60 5.31
C GLY A 193 14.28 0.87 4.91
N ARG A 194 13.31 1.70 5.36
CA ARG A 194 13.23 3.11 4.99
C ARG A 194 12.73 4.03 6.12
N HIS A 195 13.03 5.32 5.97
CA HIS A 195 12.52 6.37 6.85
C HIS A 195 11.25 7.00 6.26
N LYS A 196 10.09 6.43 6.57
CA LYS A 196 8.78 6.99 6.22
C LYS A 196 7.81 6.76 7.37
N GLN A 197 7.48 7.81 8.11
CA GLN A 197 6.72 7.70 9.36
C GLN A 197 5.34 7.04 9.16
N LYS A 198 4.73 7.25 7.98
CA LYS A 198 3.46 6.60 7.59
C LYS A 198 3.50 5.08 7.68
N ASP A 199 4.64 4.41 7.48
CA ASP A 199 4.68 2.94 7.58
C ASP A 199 4.34 2.45 8.99
N ALA A 200 4.79 3.16 10.03
CA ALA A 200 4.43 2.86 11.41
C ALA A 200 2.94 3.16 11.68
N TYR A 201 2.44 4.26 11.11
CA TYR A 201 1.03 4.62 11.20
C TYR A 201 0.12 3.58 10.53
N ASP A 202 0.44 3.13 9.32
CA ASP A 202 -0.36 2.12 8.60
C ASP A 202 -0.42 0.80 9.38
N ILE A 203 0.68 0.39 10.04
CA ILE A 203 0.72 -0.78 10.94
C ILE A 203 -0.24 -0.59 12.12
N TYR A 204 -0.09 0.51 12.85
CA TYR A 204 -0.91 0.79 14.01
C TYR A 204 -2.39 0.94 13.65
N TYR A 205 -2.71 1.69 12.59
CA TYR A 205 -4.07 1.84 12.10
C TYR A 205 -4.69 0.48 11.78
N SER A 206 -3.94 -0.38 11.09
CA SER A 206 -4.44 -1.67 10.67
C SER A 206 -4.71 -2.61 11.83
N ILE A 207 -3.86 -2.59 12.88
CA ILE A 207 -4.06 -3.40 14.09
C ILE A 207 -5.24 -2.86 14.91
N ARG A 208 -5.27 -1.54 15.16
CA ARG A 208 -6.31 -0.89 15.97
C ARG A 208 -7.71 -1.05 15.37
N ASN A 209 -7.82 -0.99 14.05
CA ASN A 209 -9.11 -0.98 13.35
C ASN A 209 -9.46 -2.35 12.74
N TYR A 210 -8.70 -3.41 13.03
CA TYR A 210 -9.04 -4.73 12.51
C TYR A 210 -10.40 -5.19 13.07
N PRO A 211 -11.34 -5.67 12.22
CA PRO A 211 -12.63 -6.15 12.69
C PRO A 211 -12.43 -7.28 13.70
N ASP A 212 -13.30 -7.33 14.70
CA ASP A 212 -13.26 -8.34 15.76
C ASP A 212 -12.03 -8.29 16.67
N GLY A 213 -11.16 -7.28 16.51
CA GLY A 213 -10.10 -6.95 17.46
C GLY A 213 -8.79 -7.74 17.29
N ILE A 214 -7.91 -7.58 18.28
CA ILE A 214 -6.51 -8.02 18.24
C ILE A 214 -6.41 -9.54 18.15
N GLU A 215 -7.23 -10.28 18.90
CA GLU A 215 -7.23 -11.73 18.93
C GLU A 215 -7.60 -12.30 17.56
N ALA A 216 -8.63 -11.73 16.91
CA ALA A 216 -9.03 -12.13 15.57
C ALA A 216 -7.93 -11.83 14.54
N LEU A 217 -7.26 -10.68 14.65
CA LEU A 217 -6.11 -10.35 13.80
C LEU A 217 -4.95 -11.34 14.01
N ALA A 218 -4.64 -11.69 15.25
CA ALA A 218 -3.58 -12.63 15.57
C ALA A 218 -3.86 -14.01 14.96
N GLU A 219 -5.10 -14.53 15.08
CA GLU A 219 -5.51 -15.77 14.41
C GLU A 219 -5.37 -15.68 12.88
N ALA A 220 -5.78 -14.56 12.27
CA ALA A 220 -5.65 -14.33 10.84
C ALA A 220 -4.19 -14.24 10.36
N CYS A 221 -3.25 -13.86 11.25
CA CYS A 221 -1.82 -13.80 10.96
C CYS A 221 -1.12 -15.17 11.01
N LYS A 222 -1.71 -16.20 11.64
CA LYS A 222 -1.06 -17.50 11.82
C LYS A 222 -0.61 -18.18 10.52
N PRO A 223 -1.41 -18.23 9.44
CA PRO A 223 -0.95 -18.83 8.17
C PRO A 223 0.27 -18.11 7.59
N LEU A 224 0.44 -16.82 7.86
CA LEU A 224 1.57 -16.05 7.33
C LEU A 224 2.86 -16.30 8.12
N LEU A 225 2.78 -16.81 9.35
CA LEU A 225 3.97 -17.25 10.10
C LEU A 225 4.61 -18.51 9.50
N GLU A 226 3.85 -19.30 8.73
CA GLU A 226 4.38 -20.45 7.99
C GLU A 226 5.25 -20.01 6.80
N GLU A 227 5.09 -18.75 6.37
CA GLU A 227 5.89 -18.13 5.32
C GLU A 227 7.08 -17.38 5.89
N LYS A 228 8.27 -17.64 5.35
CA LYS A 228 9.51 -16.96 5.78
C LYS A 228 9.39 -15.44 5.68
N SER A 229 8.78 -14.95 4.59
CA SER A 229 8.54 -13.54 4.36
C SER A 229 7.60 -12.95 5.43
N GLY A 230 6.51 -13.64 5.76
CA GLY A 230 5.54 -13.24 6.78
C GLY A 230 6.14 -13.19 8.18
N ALA A 231 6.76 -14.28 8.62
CA ALA A 231 7.42 -14.36 9.93
C ALA A 231 8.48 -13.25 10.12
N GLN A 232 9.33 -13.04 9.11
CA GLN A 232 10.37 -12.01 9.17
C GLN A 232 9.79 -10.58 9.16
N GLY A 233 8.71 -10.35 8.40
CA GLY A 233 8.00 -9.07 8.40
C GLY A 233 7.44 -8.72 9.77
N TYR A 234 6.80 -9.68 10.44
CA TYR A 234 6.29 -9.47 11.81
C TYR A 234 7.41 -9.29 12.84
N GLN A 235 8.52 -10.02 12.69
CA GLN A 235 9.70 -9.80 13.54
C GLN A 235 10.23 -8.37 13.41
N TYR A 236 10.27 -7.79 12.21
CA TYR A 236 10.67 -6.39 12.05
C TYR A 236 9.71 -5.41 12.75
N ILE A 237 8.41 -5.70 12.79
CA ILE A 237 7.49 -4.88 13.60
C ILE A 237 7.85 -5.02 15.08
N ALA A 238 8.07 -6.24 15.56
CA ALA A 238 8.44 -6.49 16.96
C ALA A 238 9.72 -5.74 17.36
N ASP A 239 10.73 -5.71 16.49
CA ASP A 239 12.01 -5.04 16.74
C ASP A 239 11.89 -3.51 16.69
N LYS A 240 10.95 -2.95 15.91
CA LYS A 240 10.77 -1.50 15.78
C LYS A 240 9.82 -0.91 16.82
N PHE A 241 8.92 -1.72 17.38
CA PHE A 241 8.03 -1.37 18.49
C PHE A 241 8.51 -2.04 19.79
N ASP A 242 9.81 -1.98 20.04
CA ASP A 242 10.49 -2.59 21.19
C ASP A 242 10.18 -1.90 22.52
N ALA A 243 10.01 -0.57 22.49
CA ALA A 243 9.67 0.24 23.65
C ALA A 243 8.72 1.38 23.28
N LEU A 244 8.11 1.99 24.30
CA LEU A 244 7.24 3.17 24.14
C LEU A 244 7.96 4.30 23.41
N ASP A 245 9.23 4.55 23.75
CA ASP A 245 10.09 5.55 23.09
C ASP A 245 10.88 4.99 21.90
N GLY A 246 10.54 3.77 21.47
CA GLY A 246 11.12 3.10 20.31
C GLY A 246 10.76 3.76 18.98
N TYR A 247 11.41 3.34 17.91
CA TYR A 247 11.29 3.97 16.60
C TYR A 247 9.84 3.95 16.07
N GLY A 248 9.17 2.79 16.11
CA GLY A 248 7.83 2.62 15.57
C GLY A 248 6.81 3.53 16.26
N ALA A 249 6.72 3.47 17.60
CA ALA A 249 5.77 4.26 18.37
C ALA A 249 6.04 5.78 18.21
N THR A 250 7.30 6.20 18.27
CA THR A 250 7.64 7.62 18.06
C THR A 250 7.41 8.09 16.63
N SER A 251 7.52 7.22 15.61
CA SER A 251 7.13 7.51 14.24
C SER A 251 5.62 7.74 14.11
N VAL A 252 4.78 6.95 14.76
CA VAL A 252 3.32 7.19 14.78
C VAL A 252 3.03 8.57 15.38
N ARG A 253 3.62 8.89 16.54
CA ARG A 253 3.46 10.20 17.18
C ARG A 253 3.79 11.34 16.22
N LYS A 254 4.99 11.29 15.62
CA LYS A 254 5.46 12.35 14.73
C LYS A 254 4.57 12.51 13.50
N PHE A 255 4.07 11.39 12.96
CA PHE A 255 3.23 11.42 11.77
C PHE A 255 1.91 12.16 12.00
N VAL A 256 1.30 12.01 13.17
CA VAL A 256 -0.02 12.59 13.49
C VAL A 256 0.03 13.93 14.22
N ALA A 257 1.23 14.38 14.65
CA ALA A 257 1.40 15.49 15.59
C ALA A 257 0.79 16.83 15.13
N GLU A 258 0.69 17.05 13.81
CA GLU A 258 0.25 18.32 13.21
C GLU A 258 -1.12 18.20 12.54
N THR A 259 -1.96 17.25 12.96
CA THR A 259 -3.24 16.95 12.29
C THR A 259 -4.45 16.97 13.21
N ASP A 260 -5.60 17.30 12.64
CA ASP A 260 -6.90 17.23 13.33
C ASP A 260 -7.45 15.81 13.43
N ILE A 261 -6.77 14.82 12.82
CA ILE A 261 -7.07 13.37 12.95
C ILE A 261 -6.99 12.91 14.41
N LEU A 262 -6.37 13.74 15.27
CA LEU A 262 -6.14 13.46 16.66
C LEU A 262 -7.41 13.14 17.47
N ASP A 263 -8.63 13.44 17.01
CA ASP A 263 -9.90 13.08 17.68
C ASP A 263 -9.85 13.36 19.20
N GLY A 264 -9.35 14.54 19.56
CA GLY A 264 -9.17 14.97 20.96
C GLY A 264 -8.02 14.31 21.73
N ARG A 265 -7.25 13.40 21.13
CA ARG A 265 -6.05 12.77 21.72
C ARG A 265 -4.79 13.61 21.49
N THR A 266 -3.88 13.65 22.46
CA THR A 266 -2.56 14.27 22.27
C THR A 266 -1.63 13.34 21.48
N PRO A 267 -0.57 13.86 20.84
CA PRO A 267 0.43 13.02 20.17
C PRO A 267 1.02 11.95 21.09
N GLU A 268 1.23 12.23 22.37
CA GLU A 268 1.72 11.27 23.36
C GLU A 268 0.72 10.14 23.63
N GLN A 269 -0.58 10.45 23.64
CA GLN A 269 -1.62 9.42 23.75
C GLN A 269 -1.64 8.50 22.53
N TRP A 270 -1.39 9.03 21.33
CA TRP A 270 -1.20 8.21 20.12
C TRP A 270 0.05 7.33 20.20
N GLN A 271 1.16 7.84 20.73
CA GLN A 271 2.36 7.03 20.96
C GLN A 271 2.08 5.85 21.90
N GLN A 272 1.41 6.15 23.03
CA GLN A 272 1.06 5.15 24.04
C GLN A 272 0.11 4.09 23.51
N ASP A 273 -0.93 4.50 22.79
CA ASP A 273 -1.89 3.58 22.18
C ASP A 273 -1.20 2.75 21.09
N ALA A 274 -0.41 3.36 20.20
CA ALA A 274 0.33 2.63 19.19
C ALA A 274 1.23 1.54 19.79
N PHE A 275 2.05 1.88 20.78
CA PHE A 275 2.86 0.87 21.46
C PHE A 275 1.99 -0.22 22.09
N GLY A 276 0.92 0.14 22.80
CA GLY A 276 0.04 -0.83 23.48
C GLY A 276 -0.69 -1.78 22.53
N GLN A 277 -1.22 -1.28 21.42
CA GLN A 277 -1.92 -2.08 20.40
C GLN A 277 -0.96 -3.08 19.73
N ILE A 278 0.24 -2.61 19.33
CA ILE A 278 1.25 -3.49 18.71
C ILE A 278 1.75 -4.53 19.73
N ASP A 279 2.01 -4.13 20.97
CA ASP A 279 2.47 -5.04 22.03
C ASP A 279 1.44 -6.14 22.32
N ALA A 280 0.16 -5.78 22.46
CA ALA A 280 -0.92 -6.74 22.66
C ALA A 280 -1.06 -7.70 21.47
N TRP A 281 -0.98 -7.19 20.23
CA TRP A 281 -1.01 -8.03 19.02
C TRP A 281 0.17 -8.99 18.95
N LEU A 282 1.39 -8.54 19.24
CA LEU A 282 2.58 -9.39 19.25
C LEU A 282 2.51 -10.49 20.31
N ARG A 283 1.95 -10.18 21.50
CA ARG A 283 1.69 -11.17 22.56
C ARG A 283 0.66 -12.20 22.13
N ALA A 284 -0.47 -11.75 21.56
CA ALA A 284 -1.52 -12.64 21.05
C ALA A 284 -1.00 -13.56 19.93
N LEU A 285 -0.07 -13.08 19.11
CA LEU A 285 0.58 -13.85 18.04
C LEU A 285 1.71 -14.77 18.56
N GLY A 286 2.11 -14.66 19.83
CA GLY A 286 3.18 -15.45 20.43
C GLY A 286 4.60 -14.99 20.05
N LEU A 287 4.76 -13.77 19.55
CA LEU A 287 6.05 -13.16 19.19
C LEU A 287 6.65 -12.31 20.31
N ARG A 288 5.93 -12.14 21.44
CA ARG A 288 6.40 -11.40 22.61
C ARG A 288 5.84 -12.01 23.89
N GLU A 289 6.68 -12.08 24.93
CA GLU A 289 6.33 -12.58 26.27
C GLU A 289 5.60 -11.55 27.11
#